data_AF-P46512-F1
#
_entry.id   AF-P46512-F1
#
_cell.length_a   1.000
_cell.length_b   1.000
_cell.length_c   1.000
_cell.angle_alpha   90.00
_cell.angle_beta   90.00
_cell.angle_gamma   90.00
#
_symmetry.space_group_name_H-M   'P 1'
#
loop_
_entity.id
_entity.type
_entity.pdbx_description
1 polymer ?
#
loop_
_entity_poly.entity_id
_entity_poly.type
_entity_poly.pdbx_seq_one_letter_code
_entity_poly.pdbx_strand_id
1 'polypeptide(L)'
;MSTASAFAINAPSFVNASSLKKSSTSSARSGVLSARFTCNSSSSSSSATPPSLIRNEPVFAAPAPIITPNWTEDGNESYEEAIDALKKMLIEKGELEPVAAARIDQITAQAAAPDTKAPFDPVERIKSGFVKFKTEKFVTNPALYDELAKGQSPKFMVFACSDSRVCPSHVLDFQPGEAFVVRNVANMVPPFDKTKYSGVGAAVEYAVLHLKVQEIFVIGHSRCGGIKGLMTFPDEGPHSTDFIEDWVKVCLPAKSKVVAEHNGTHLDDQCVQCEKEAVNVSLGNLLTYPFVRDGLRNNTLALKGGHYDFVNGTFELWALDFGLSSPTSV
;
A
#
# COMPACT_ATOMS: atom_id res chain seq x y z
N MET A 1 10.73 -40.73 13.15
CA MET A 1 10.12 -40.88 11.81
C MET A 1 9.44 -39.57 11.47
N SER A 2 10.14 -38.65 10.81
CA SER A 2 9.58 -37.36 10.39
C SER A 2 10.05 -37.13 8.96
N THR A 3 9.13 -37.31 8.02
CA THR A 3 9.37 -37.16 6.58
C THR A 3 9.08 -35.72 6.20
N ALA A 4 10.12 -34.97 5.83
CA ALA A 4 9.98 -33.68 5.18
C ALA A 4 9.46 -33.91 3.75
N SER A 5 8.27 -33.39 3.45
CA SER A 5 7.68 -33.41 2.12
C SER A 5 8.17 -32.17 1.35
N ALA A 6 8.96 -32.39 0.31
CA ALA A 6 9.44 -31.35 -0.58
C ALA A 6 8.34 -31.00 -1.61
N PHE A 7 7.93 -29.73 -1.65
CA PHE A 7 7.04 -29.20 -2.67
C PHE A 7 7.80 -28.99 -3.99
N ALA A 8 7.40 -29.72 -5.04
CA ALA A 8 7.79 -29.45 -6.42
C ALA A 8 6.61 -28.82 -7.17
N ILE A 9 6.77 -27.57 -7.60
CA ILE A 9 5.80 -26.88 -8.46
C ILE A 9 6.15 -27.26 -9.91
N ASN A 10 5.31 -28.08 -10.54
CA ASN A 10 5.43 -28.41 -11.96
C ASN A 10 4.79 -27.31 -12.81
N ALA A 11 5.59 -26.68 -13.68
CA ALA A 11 5.11 -25.76 -14.70
C ALA A 11 4.47 -26.55 -15.88
N PRO A 12 3.35 -26.11 -16.45
CA PRO A 12 2.76 -26.80 -17.60
C PRO A 12 3.53 -26.44 -18.88
N SER A 13 3.76 -27.47 -19.68
CA SER A 13 4.42 -27.47 -20.97
C SER A 13 3.59 -26.75 -22.04
N PHE A 14 4.23 -25.82 -22.75
CA PHE A 14 3.71 -25.24 -23.99
C PHE A 14 3.71 -26.28 -25.10
N VAL A 15 2.54 -26.54 -25.68
CA VAL A 15 2.42 -27.24 -26.97
C VAL A 15 2.07 -26.20 -28.03
N ASN A 16 2.93 -26.12 -29.03
CA ASN A 16 2.81 -25.26 -30.20
C ASN A 16 2.48 -26.15 -31.41
N ALA A 17 1.40 -25.87 -32.16
CA ALA A 17 1.31 -26.13 -33.62
C ALA A 17 -0.10 -25.83 -34.18
N SER A 18 -0.15 -24.73 -34.94
CA SER A 18 -0.82 -24.54 -36.24
C SER A 18 -2.16 -25.22 -36.55
N SER A 19 -3.17 -24.40 -36.90
CA SER A 19 -3.87 -24.57 -38.18
C SER A 19 -4.36 -23.24 -38.75
N LEU A 20 -4.20 -23.12 -40.06
CA LEU A 20 -4.46 -21.96 -40.92
C LEU A 20 -5.94 -21.73 -41.16
N LYS A 21 -6.34 -20.46 -41.37
CA LYS A 21 -7.22 -20.07 -42.49
C LYS A 21 -7.05 -18.59 -42.85
N LYS A 22 -6.72 -18.35 -44.13
CA LYS A 22 -6.73 -17.05 -44.82
C LYS A 22 -8.10 -16.84 -45.49
N SER A 23 -8.62 -15.61 -45.45
CA SER A 23 -9.41 -14.95 -46.51
C SER A 23 -9.72 -13.53 -46.03
N SER A 24 -9.00 -12.51 -46.50
CA SER A 24 -9.35 -11.62 -47.64
C SER A 24 -10.27 -10.45 -47.29
N THR A 25 -9.65 -9.27 -47.22
CA THR A 25 -10.07 -7.97 -47.80
C THR A 25 -11.50 -7.48 -47.59
N SER A 26 -11.65 -6.39 -46.82
CA SER A 26 -12.34 -5.21 -47.33
C SER A 26 -11.82 -3.92 -46.67
N SER A 27 -11.66 -2.91 -47.52
CA SER A 27 -11.23 -1.55 -47.23
C SER A 27 -12.46 -0.70 -46.94
N ALA A 28 -12.46 0.10 -45.86
CA ALA A 28 -13.17 1.38 -45.82
C ALA A 28 -12.82 2.22 -44.58
N ARG A 29 -12.28 3.42 -44.86
CA ARG A 29 -12.55 4.72 -44.22
C ARG A 29 -12.25 4.83 -42.71
N SER A 30 -11.11 5.41 -42.33
CA SER A 30 -10.90 6.87 -42.20
C SER A 30 -11.91 7.54 -41.26
N GLY A 31 -11.47 7.72 -40.01
CA GLY A 31 -12.13 8.48 -38.96
C GLY A 31 -11.10 8.92 -37.93
N VAL A 32 -10.13 9.73 -38.36
CA VAL A 32 -9.13 10.34 -37.47
C VAL A 32 -9.77 11.54 -36.77
N LEU A 33 -10.14 11.37 -35.51
CA LEU A 33 -10.37 12.47 -34.57
C LEU A 33 -9.00 13.02 -34.15
N SER A 34 -8.51 14.00 -34.89
CA SER A 34 -7.31 14.78 -34.55
C SER A 34 -7.66 15.81 -33.49
N ALA A 35 -7.30 15.54 -32.24
CA ALA A 35 -7.19 16.56 -31.22
C ALA A 35 -5.90 17.35 -31.46
N ARG A 36 -6.03 18.56 -32.02
CA ARG A 36 -4.91 19.50 -32.16
C ARG A 36 -4.57 20.10 -30.80
N PHE A 37 -3.49 19.63 -30.19
CA PHE A 37 -2.74 20.41 -29.21
C PHE A 37 -1.64 21.17 -29.95
N THR A 38 -1.82 22.48 -30.06
CA THR A 38 -0.77 23.41 -30.46
C THR A 38 0.15 23.64 -29.25
N CYS A 39 1.31 22.98 -29.23
CA CYS A 39 2.41 23.39 -28.37
C CYS A 39 3.43 24.19 -29.21
N ASN A 40 3.64 25.42 -28.77
CA ASN A 40 4.57 26.37 -29.36
C ASN A 40 6.00 25.86 -29.13
N SER A 41 6.74 25.60 -30.20
CA SER A 41 8.15 25.23 -30.15
C SER A 41 9.02 26.49 -30.02
N SER A 42 9.36 26.87 -28.79
CA SER A 42 10.49 27.75 -28.52
C SER A 42 11.67 26.92 -28.03
N SER A 43 12.70 26.87 -28.86
CA SER A 43 14.00 26.29 -28.63
C SER A 43 14.74 26.99 -27.48
N SER A 44 15.07 26.24 -26.43
CA SER A 44 16.21 26.53 -25.57
C SER A 44 16.88 25.21 -25.16
N SER A 45 18.02 24.96 -25.78
CA SER A 45 18.94 23.88 -25.43
C SER A 45 19.59 24.16 -24.08
N SER A 46 19.11 23.50 -23.03
CA SER A 46 19.92 23.19 -21.86
C SER A 46 19.87 21.69 -21.65
N SER A 47 21.01 21.01 -21.79
CA SER A 47 21.17 19.64 -21.34
C SER A 47 21.14 19.61 -19.82
N ALA A 48 19.95 19.77 -19.24
CA ALA A 48 19.72 19.46 -17.85
C ALA A 48 19.70 17.94 -17.76
N THR A 49 20.78 17.37 -17.21
CA THR A 49 20.75 15.99 -16.71
C THR A 49 19.51 15.89 -15.82
N PRO A 50 18.60 14.91 -16.04
CA PRO A 50 17.44 14.75 -15.19
C PRO A 50 17.92 14.66 -13.73
N PRO A 51 17.28 15.36 -12.78
CA PRO A 51 17.68 15.28 -11.38
C PRO A 51 17.73 13.81 -10.98
N SER A 52 18.82 13.37 -10.36
CA SER A 52 18.93 12.01 -9.88
C SER A 52 17.92 11.83 -8.74
N LEU A 53 16.73 11.31 -9.05
CA LEU A 53 15.67 11.03 -8.08
C LEU A 53 16.06 9.93 -7.06
N ILE A 54 17.25 9.35 -7.23
CA ILE A 54 17.76 8.19 -6.52
C ILE A 54 19.03 8.64 -5.80
N ARG A 55 19.09 8.39 -4.49
CA ARG A 55 20.31 8.55 -3.68
C ARG A 55 20.95 7.19 -3.40
N ASN A 56 22.28 7.20 -3.28
CA ASN A 56 23.06 6.01 -2.91
C ASN A 56 23.16 5.79 -1.38
N GLU A 57 22.68 6.74 -0.56
CA GLU A 57 22.78 6.69 0.90
C GLU A 57 21.41 6.80 1.57
N PRO A 58 21.15 6.06 2.67
CA PRO A 58 19.87 6.08 3.37
C PRO A 58 19.58 7.45 3.98
N VAL A 59 18.34 7.93 3.85
CA VAL A 59 17.85 9.07 4.64
C VAL A 59 17.34 8.55 5.98
N PHE A 60 18.07 8.83 7.05
CA PHE A 60 17.63 8.49 8.41
C PHE A 60 16.83 9.64 9.01
N ALA A 61 15.54 9.39 9.29
CA ALA A 61 14.78 10.20 10.23
C ALA A 61 15.18 9.81 11.65
N ALA A 62 15.38 10.78 12.55
CA ALA A 62 15.23 10.49 13.97
C ALA A 62 13.78 9.99 14.17
N PRO A 63 13.54 8.95 15.00
CA PRO A 63 12.19 8.48 15.25
C PRO A 63 11.34 9.65 15.72
N ALA A 64 10.26 9.93 15.00
CA ALA A 64 9.32 10.95 15.43
C ALA A 64 8.81 10.55 16.82
N PRO A 65 8.67 11.47 17.78
CA PRO A 65 7.93 11.16 18.98
C PRO A 65 6.55 10.69 18.53
N ILE A 66 6.20 9.47 18.94
CA ILE A 66 4.87 8.90 18.72
C ILE A 66 3.92 9.82 19.49
N ILE A 67 3.39 10.84 18.81
CA ILE A 67 2.20 11.54 19.26
C ILE A 67 1.02 10.67 18.81
N THR A 68 0.93 9.47 19.38
CA THR A 68 -0.39 8.92 19.64
C THR A 68 -0.95 9.81 20.73
N PRO A 69 -2.07 10.52 20.52
CA PRO A 69 -2.90 10.85 21.67
C PRO A 69 -3.28 9.48 22.23
N ASN A 70 -2.54 9.05 23.25
CA ASN A 70 -2.90 7.87 24.00
C ASN A 70 -4.19 8.27 24.68
N TRP A 71 -5.32 7.87 24.10
CA TRP A 71 -6.60 7.86 24.79
C TRP A 71 -6.55 6.70 25.78
N THR A 72 -5.63 6.78 26.74
CA THR A 72 -5.77 5.99 27.96
C THR A 72 -6.75 6.73 28.84
N GLU A 73 -7.54 6.00 29.62
CA GLU A 73 -8.43 6.60 30.62
C GLU A 73 -7.65 7.52 31.59
N ASP A 74 -6.32 7.33 31.70
CA ASP A 74 -5.36 8.20 32.40
C ASP A 74 -5.29 9.64 31.86
N GLY A 75 -5.79 9.90 30.65
CA GLY A 75 -5.95 11.26 30.14
C GLY A 75 -6.79 12.14 31.08
N ASN A 76 -7.71 11.54 31.85
CA ASN A 76 -8.47 12.26 32.87
C ASN A 76 -7.59 12.89 33.94
N GLU A 77 -6.50 12.23 34.40
CA GLU A 77 -5.61 12.83 35.40
C GLU A 77 -4.86 14.03 34.83
N SER A 78 -4.42 13.97 33.56
CA SER A 78 -3.80 15.12 32.88
C SER A 78 -4.79 16.28 32.69
N TYR A 79 -6.07 16.00 32.41
CA TYR A 79 -7.10 17.03 32.33
C TYR A 79 -7.45 17.59 33.71
N GLU A 80 -7.55 16.75 34.74
CA GLU A 80 -7.82 17.18 36.11
C GLU A 80 -6.67 18.05 36.65
N GLU A 81 -5.41 17.66 36.44
CA GLU A 81 -4.26 18.51 36.77
C GLU A 81 -4.27 19.83 36.00
N ALA A 82 -4.59 19.80 34.70
CA ALA A 82 -4.70 21.02 33.91
C ALA A 82 -5.84 21.92 34.41
N ILE A 83 -6.98 21.33 34.78
CA ILE A 83 -8.15 22.01 35.35
C ILE A 83 -7.77 22.64 36.70
N ASP A 84 -7.09 21.90 37.57
CA ASP A 84 -6.71 22.38 38.89
C ASP A 84 -5.61 23.45 38.82
N ALA A 85 -4.64 23.31 37.91
CA ALA A 85 -3.68 24.37 37.61
C ALA A 85 -4.40 25.65 37.11
N LEU A 86 -5.43 25.50 36.26
CA LEU A 86 -6.25 26.62 35.81
C LEU A 86 -7.02 27.26 36.97
N LYS A 87 -7.65 26.46 37.84
CA LYS A 87 -8.34 26.95 39.04
C LYS A 87 -7.38 27.72 39.96
N LYS A 88 -6.18 27.19 40.19
CA LYS A 88 -5.16 27.84 41.01
C LYS A 88 -4.74 29.19 40.41
N MET A 89 -4.51 29.24 39.10
CA MET A 89 -4.21 30.50 38.40
C MET A 89 -5.34 31.51 38.51
N LEU A 90 -6.61 31.06 38.48
CA LEU A 90 -7.78 31.93 38.62
C LEU A 90 -7.91 32.50 40.02
N ILE A 91 -7.59 31.71 41.06
CA ILE A 91 -7.56 32.18 42.45
C ILE A 91 -6.43 33.20 42.66
N GLU A 92 -5.23 32.95 42.14
CA GLU A 92 -4.08 33.87 42.27
C GLU A 92 -4.28 35.17 41.49
N LYS A 93 -5.04 35.14 40.40
CA LYS A 93 -5.36 36.31 39.57
C LYS A 93 -6.85 36.63 39.61
N GLY A 94 -7.36 37.01 40.78
CA GLY A 94 -8.77 37.37 40.98
C GLY A 94 -9.34 38.40 39.98
N GLU A 95 -8.49 39.21 39.33
CA GLU A 95 -8.89 40.11 38.25
C GLU A 95 -9.36 39.40 36.96
N LEU A 96 -8.99 38.12 36.77
CA LEU A 96 -9.35 37.31 35.61
C LEU A 96 -10.67 36.54 35.79
N GLU A 97 -11.25 36.51 36.99
CA GLU A 97 -12.54 35.85 37.24
C GLU A 97 -13.62 36.20 36.21
N PRO A 98 -13.90 37.48 35.90
CA PRO A 98 -14.93 37.82 34.92
C PRO A 98 -14.58 37.35 33.50
N VAL A 99 -13.30 37.34 33.13
CA VAL A 99 -12.84 36.86 31.81
C VAL A 99 -13.00 35.34 31.71
N ALA A 100 -12.68 34.63 32.79
CA ALA A 100 -12.79 33.18 32.86
C ALA A 100 -14.25 32.73 32.88
N ALA A 101 -15.11 33.39 33.67
CA ALA A 101 -16.54 33.14 33.69
C ALA A 101 -17.15 33.33 32.29
N ALA A 102 -16.82 34.44 31.61
CA ALA A 102 -17.28 34.68 30.24
C ALA A 102 -16.80 33.60 29.25
N ARG A 103 -15.58 33.08 29.42
CA ARG A 103 -15.08 31.97 28.59
C ARG A 103 -15.74 30.64 28.90
N ILE A 104 -15.99 30.34 30.17
CA ILE A 104 -16.74 29.15 30.58
C ILE A 104 -18.14 29.19 30.01
N ASP A 105 -18.84 30.33 30.11
CA ASP A 105 -20.17 30.50 29.52
C ASP A 105 -20.13 30.28 28.00
N GLN A 106 -19.11 30.79 27.32
CA GLN A 106 -18.95 30.61 25.87
C GLN A 106 -18.70 29.14 25.49
N ILE A 107 -17.86 28.42 26.24
CA ILE A 107 -17.59 26.99 26.02
C ILE A 107 -18.84 26.16 26.32
N THR A 108 -19.54 26.47 27.41
CA THR A 108 -20.78 25.80 27.81
C THR A 108 -21.88 26.02 26.77
N ALA A 109 -21.99 27.24 26.22
CA ALA A 109 -22.90 27.54 25.13
C ALA A 109 -22.53 26.81 23.83
N GLN A 110 -21.23 26.67 23.52
CA GLN A 110 -20.78 25.87 22.37
C GLN A 110 -21.05 24.37 22.55
N ALA A 111 -20.91 23.85 23.77
CA ALA A 111 -21.21 22.45 24.09
C ALA A 111 -22.72 22.16 24.14
N ALA A 112 -23.54 23.15 24.53
CA ALA A 112 -25.00 23.06 24.62
C ALA A 112 -25.71 23.37 23.29
N ALA A 113 -25.03 23.98 22.32
CA ALA A 113 -25.60 24.22 21.00
C ALA A 113 -25.93 22.87 20.34
N PRO A 114 -27.14 22.69 19.77
CA PRO A 114 -27.46 21.47 19.05
C PRO A 114 -26.42 21.26 17.97
N ASP A 115 -25.88 20.05 17.91
CA ASP A 115 -24.77 19.62 17.06
C ASP A 115 -25.23 19.59 15.58
N THR A 116 -25.62 20.74 15.03
CA THR A 116 -25.71 20.94 13.58
C THR A 116 -24.28 20.98 13.07
N LYS A 117 -23.64 19.81 13.02
CA LYS A 117 -22.39 19.63 12.31
C LYS A 117 -22.58 20.21 10.92
N ALA A 118 -21.82 21.27 10.62
CA ALA A 118 -21.77 21.83 9.29
C ALA A 118 -21.59 20.67 8.28
N PRO A 119 -22.27 20.72 7.13
CA PRO A 119 -22.15 19.66 6.12
C PRO A 119 -20.67 19.41 5.82
N PHE A 120 -20.30 18.13 5.68
CA PHE A 120 -18.92 17.75 5.42
C PHE A 120 -18.39 18.45 4.17
N ASP A 121 -17.34 19.25 4.36
CA ASP A 121 -16.63 19.90 3.27
C ASP A 121 -15.33 19.12 2.96
N PRO A 122 -15.27 18.40 1.82
CA PRO A 122 -14.08 17.63 1.43
C PRO A 122 -12.86 18.52 1.18
N VAL A 123 -13.04 19.74 0.69
CA VAL A 123 -11.94 20.66 0.37
C VAL A 123 -11.32 21.19 1.67
N GLU A 124 -12.16 21.60 2.62
CA GLU A 124 -11.67 22.04 3.93
C GLU A 124 -11.02 20.90 4.73
N ARG A 125 -11.52 19.66 4.60
CA ARG A 125 -10.85 18.48 5.18
C ARG A 125 -9.44 18.28 4.63
N ILE A 126 -9.22 18.49 3.33
CA ILE A 126 -7.88 18.36 2.72
C ILE A 126 -6.96 19.50 3.18
N LYS A 127 -7.45 20.75 3.17
CA LYS A 127 -6.68 21.92 3.60
C LYS A 127 -6.25 21.81 5.07
N SER A 128 -7.20 21.58 5.96
CA SER A 128 -6.92 21.43 7.40
C SER A 128 -5.96 20.26 7.67
N GLY A 129 -6.13 19.14 6.97
CA GLY A 129 -5.21 18.00 7.04
C GLY A 129 -3.78 18.34 6.63
N PHE A 130 -3.60 19.08 5.53
CA PHE A 130 -2.27 19.51 5.09
C PHE A 130 -1.65 20.54 6.04
N VAL A 131 -2.44 21.50 6.55
CA VAL A 131 -1.97 22.44 7.57
C VAL A 131 -1.45 21.68 8.78
N LYS A 132 -2.20 20.69 9.27
CA LYS A 132 -1.77 19.83 10.38
C LYS A 132 -0.46 19.10 10.08
N PHE A 133 -0.35 18.45 8.92
CA PHE A 133 0.90 17.82 8.49
C PHE A 133 2.07 18.82 8.47
N LYS A 134 1.85 20.01 7.90
CA LYS A 134 2.87 21.04 7.78
C LYS A 134 3.36 21.48 9.15
N THR A 135 2.45 21.77 10.08
CA THR A 135 2.80 22.29 11.40
C THR A 135 3.39 21.24 12.32
N GLU A 136 2.83 20.01 12.32
CA GLU A 136 3.18 19.00 13.32
C GLU A 136 4.27 18.03 12.85
N LYS A 137 4.48 17.88 11.54
CA LYS A 137 5.44 16.93 10.97
C LYS A 137 6.54 17.62 10.16
N PHE A 138 6.16 18.44 9.17
CA PHE A 138 7.14 19.04 8.26
C PHE A 138 8.05 20.04 8.97
N VAL A 139 7.47 21.04 9.64
CA VAL A 139 8.22 22.11 10.33
C VAL A 139 9.01 21.57 11.53
N THR A 140 8.54 20.51 12.16
CA THR A 140 9.20 19.90 13.34
C THR A 140 10.35 18.97 12.99
N ASN A 141 10.51 18.58 11.72
CA ASN A 141 11.58 17.67 11.26
C ASN A 141 12.35 18.24 10.05
N PRO A 142 12.89 19.47 10.12
CA PRO A 142 13.50 20.13 8.95
C PRO A 142 14.64 19.30 8.36
N ALA A 143 15.52 18.73 9.18
CA ALA A 143 16.63 17.90 8.71
C ALA A 143 16.16 16.70 7.86
N LEU A 144 15.06 16.04 8.25
CA LEU A 144 14.49 14.93 7.48
C LEU A 144 13.99 15.41 6.12
N TYR A 145 13.13 16.44 6.12
CA TYR A 145 12.50 16.89 4.88
C TYR A 145 13.48 17.61 3.94
N ASP A 146 14.52 18.25 4.46
CA ASP A 146 15.61 18.82 3.68
C ASP A 146 16.42 17.73 2.96
N GLU A 147 16.65 16.57 3.61
CA GLU A 147 17.30 15.44 2.97
C GLU A 147 16.38 14.74 1.96
N LEU A 148 15.10 14.56 2.27
CA LEU A 148 14.12 13.97 1.36
C LEU A 148 13.86 14.84 0.11
N ALA A 149 13.98 16.17 0.24
CA ALA A 149 13.86 17.08 -0.90
C ALA A 149 14.96 16.86 -1.95
N LYS A 150 16.09 16.25 -1.57
CA LYS A 150 17.22 15.95 -2.47
C LYS A 150 17.06 14.63 -3.22
N GLY A 151 16.24 13.71 -2.71
CA GLY A 151 16.01 12.40 -3.31
C GLY A 151 15.50 11.37 -2.29
N GLN A 152 15.30 10.14 -2.76
CA GLN A 152 14.82 9.02 -1.94
C GLN A 152 15.72 7.79 -2.10
N SER A 153 15.74 6.95 -1.07
CA SER A 153 16.52 5.70 -1.00
C SER A 153 15.83 4.67 -0.09
N PRO A 154 14.54 4.36 -0.31
CA PRO A 154 13.79 3.46 0.55
C PRO A 154 14.41 2.07 0.58
N LYS A 155 14.36 1.41 1.75
CA LYS A 155 14.83 0.03 1.92
C LYS A 155 13.76 -0.98 1.58
N PHE A 156 12.50 -0.57 1.70
CA PHE A 156 11.35 -1.45 1.52
C PHE A 156 10.57 -1.06 0.26
N MET A 157 10.12 -2.06 -0.50
CA MET A 157 8.96 -1.94 -1.38
C MET A 157 7.79 -2.65 -0.71
N VAL A 158 6.60 -2.05 -0.74
CA VAL A 158 5.42 -2.63 -0.09
C VAL A 158 4.23 -2.65 -1.04
N PHE A 159 3.67 -3.83 -1.28
CA PHE A 159 2.33 -4.00 -1.82
C PHE A 159 1.32 -4.11 -0.69
N ALA A 160 0.33 -3.21 -0.68
CA ALA A 160 -0.77 -3.21 0.28
C ALA A 160 -2.10 -2.94 -0.43
N CYS A 161 -3.22 -3.26 0.22
CA CYS A 161 -4.52 -3.07 -0.41
C CYS A 161 -4.88 -1.58 -0.46
N SER A 162 -5.65 -1.17 -1.47
CA SER A 162 -6.25 0.17 -1.54
C SER A 162 -7.29 0.44 -0.44
N ASP A 163 -7.67 -0.57 0.33
CA ASP A 163 -8.60 -0.47 1.46
C ASP A 163 -8.19 0.66 2.43
N SER A 164 -9.13 1.54 2.77
CA SER A 164 -8.86 2.73 3.59
C SER A 164 -8.42 2.42 5.02
N ARG A 165 -8.56 1.17 5.48
CA ARG A 165 -8.24 0.72 6.85
C ARG A 165 -6.79 0.25 7.02
N VAL A 166 -6.05 0.04 5.93
CA VAL A 166 -4.76 -0.68 5.95
C VAL A 166 -3.62 0.14 5.35
N CYS A 167 -3.56 1.43 5.64
CA CYS A 167 -2.44 2.27 5.21
C CYS A 167 -1.12 1.73 5.77
N PRO A 168 -0.16 1.26 4.94
CA PRO A 168 1.04 0.60 5.44
C PRO A 168 1.90 1.54 6.30
N SER A 169 1.94 2.84 5.97
CA SER A 169 2.65 3.83 6.80
C SER A 169 2.05 3.99 8.20
N HIS A 170 0.75 3.70 8.37
CA HIS A 170 0.12 3.74 9.68
C HIS A 170 0.27 2.42 10.43
N VAL A 171 0.05 1.30 9.75
CA VAL A 171 0.08 -0.04 10.35
C VAL A 171 1.50 -0.44 10.78
N LEU A 172 2.52 -0.06 10.01
CA LEU A 172 3.92 -0.42 10.24
C LEU A 172 4.80 0.77 10.66
N ASP A 173 4.17 1.91 10.98
CA ASP A 173 4.86 3.15 11.38
C ASP A 173 5.99 3.60 10.44
N PHE A 174 5.84 3.37 9.12
CA PHE A 174 6.83 3.86 8.16
C PHE A 174 6.87 5.38 8.14
N GLN A 175 8.08 5.92 8.30
CA GLN A 175 8.39 7.32 8.10
C GLN A 175 8.55 7.64 6.61
N PRO A 176 8.39 8.92 6.22
CA PRO A 176 8.68 9.37 4.86
C PRO A 176 10.11 8.98 4.44
N GLY A 177 10.22 8.30 3.30
CA GLY A 177 11.49 7.84 2.74
C GLY A 177 11.86 6.38 3.02
N GLU A 178 11.13 5.67 3.91
CA GLU A 178 11.49 4.29 4.26
C GLU A 178 10.96 3.24 3.27
N ALA A 179 9.74 3.44 2.76
CA ALA A 179 9.05 2.47 1.92
C ALA A 179 8.54 3.09 0.60
N PHE A 180 8.82 2.41 -0.51
CA PHE A 180 8.20 2.64 -1.81
C PHE A 180 6.92 1.80 -1.94
N VAL A 181 5.75 2.43 -1.93
CA VAL A 181 4.48 1.75 -1.72
C VAL A 181 3.66 1.65 -3.01
N VAL A 182 3.16 0.46 -3.31
CA VAL A 182 2.12 0.19 -4.31
C VAL A 182 0.84 -0.20 -3.61
N ARG A 183 -0.26 0.50 -3.94
CA ARG A 183 -1.60 0.18 -3.41
C ARG A 183 -2.57 -0.14 -4.54
N ASN A 184 -3.15 -1.34 -4.51
CA ASN A 184 -4.15 -1.79 -5.48
C ASN A 184 -5.22 -2.67 -4.79
N VAL A 185 -6.27 -3.02 -5.51
CA VAL A 185 -7.34 -3.88 -4.96
C VAL A 185 -6.75 -5.24 -4.60
N ALA A 186 -6.92 -5.66 -3.35
CA ALA A 186 -6.43 -6.92 -2.80
C ALA A 186 -4.91 -7.14 -2.90
N ASN A 187 -4.10 -6.06 -2.91
CA ASN A 187 -2.62 -6.12 -2.79
C ASN A 187 -1.95 -7.12 -3.74
N MET A 188 -2.53 -7.31 -4.94
CA MET A 188 -2.10 -8.37 -5.85
C MET A 188 -0.88 -7.94 -6.64
N VAL A 189 0.05 -8.87 -6.82
CA VAL A 189 1.13 -8.75 -7.79
C VAL A 189 0.83 -9.68 -8.97
N PRO A 190 0.51 -9.17 -10.15
CA PRO A 190 0.37 -9.99 -11.34
C PRO A 190 1.73 -10.48 -11.87
N PRO A 191 1.74 -11.57 -12.65
CA PRO A 191 2.96 -12.04 -13.30
C PRO A 191 3.49 -11.01 -14.29
N PHE A 192 4.76 -11.17 -14.69
CA PHE A 192 5.43 -10.32 -15.65
C PHE A 192 4.68 -10.31 -16.99
N ASP A 193 4.06 -9.18 -17.33
CA ASP A 193 3.43 -8.92 -18.62
C ASP A 193 3.55 -7.43 -18.96
N LYS A 194 4.32 -7.12 -20.02
CA LYS A 194 4.56 -5.74 -20.46
C LYS A 194 3.32 -5.06 -21.04
N THR A 195 2.32 -5.82 -21.46
CA THR A 195 1.12 -5.32 -22.13
C THR A 195 0.01 -5.10 -21.12
N LYS A 196 -0.27 -6.09 -20.26
CA LYS A 196 -1.42 -6.06 -19.35
C LYS A 196 -1.15 -5.37 -18.02
N TYR A 197 0.07 -5.47 -17.51
CA TYR A 197 0.38 -5.12 -16.12
C TYR A 197 1.54 -4.12 -15.99
N SER A 198 1.70 -3.25 -16.98
CA SER A 198 2.79 -2.27 -17.04
C SER A 198 2.87 -1.38 -15.80
N GLY A 199 1.75 -1.03 -15.17
CA GLY A 199 1.73 -0.25 -13.93
C GLY A 199 2.45 -0.94 -12.78
N VAL A 200 2.14 -2.21 -12.51
CA VAL A 200 2.83 -2.98 -11.46
C VAL A 200 4.27 -3.29 -11.89
N GLY A 201 4.48 -3.69 -13.14
CA GLY A 201 5.81 -4.01 -13.64
C GLY A 201 6.78 -2.84 -13.55
N ALA A 202 6.35 -1.63 -13.91
CA ALA A 202 7.15 -0.42 -13.78
C ALA A 202 7.48 -0.11 -12.32
N ALA A 203 6.54 -0.30 -11.40
CA ALA A 203 6.77 -0.07 -9.97
C ALA A 203 7.81 -1.03 -9.39
N VAL A 204 7.73 -2.33 -9.71
CA VAL A 204 8.72 -3.32 -9.27
C VAL A 204 10.08 -3.05 -9.91
N GLU A 205 10.11 -2.78 -11.22
CA GLU A 205 11.34 -2.45 -11.96
C GLU A 205 12.04 -1.21 -11.35
N TYR A 206 11.28 -0.15 -11.09
CA TYR A 206 11.81 1.06 -10.48
C TYR A 206 12.33 0.81 -9.06
N ALA A 207 11.56 0.14 -8.21
CA ALA A 207 12.00 -0.15 -6.84
C ALA A 207 13.30 -0.98 -6.83
N VAL A 208 13.36 -2.05 -7.62
CA VAL A 208 14.48 -3.01 -7.60
C VAL A 208 15.71 -2.47 -8.35
N LEU A 209 15.54 -2.00 -9.58
CA LEU A 209 16.66 -1.61 -10.43
C LEU A 209 17.13 -0.18 -10.20
N HIS A 210 16.24 0.72 -9.79
CA HIS A 210 16.56 2.13 -9.63
C HIS A 210 16.74 2.51 -8.15
N LEU A 211 15.75 2.27 -7.30
CA LEU A 211 15.83 2.62 -5.87
C LEU A 211 16.68 1.65 -5.04
N LYS A 212 16.97 0.46 -5.58
CA LYS A 212 17.75 -0.60 -4.91
C LYS A 212 17.15 -0.98 -3.55
N VAL A 213 15.83 -1.16 -3.50
CA VAL A 213 15.17 -1.71 -2.32
C VAL A 213 15.77 -3.08 -1.98
N GLN A 214 15.81 -3.38 -0.68
CA GLN A 214 16.40 -4.61 -0.15
C GLN A 214 15.33 -5.64 0.17
N GLU A 215 14.09 -5.20 0.40
CA GLU A 215 12.99 -6.10 0.71
C GLU A 215 11.72 -5.70 -0.04
N ILE A 216 10.97 -6.69 -0.55
CA ILE A 216 9.62 -6.51 -1.06
C ILE A 216 8.66 -7.25 -0.11
N PHE A 217 7.71 -6.50 0.44
CA PHE A 217 6.60 -7.03 1.22
C PHE A 217 5.33 -7.07 0.38
N VAL A 218 4.60 -8.17 0.46
CA VAL A 218 3.21 -8.26 -0.01
C VAL A 218 2.31 -8.49 1.19
N ILE A 219 1.48 -7.51 1.53
CA ILE A 219 0.70 -7.49 2.77
C ILE A 219 -0.79 -7.64 2.43
N GLY A 220 -1.31 -8.84 2.71
CA GLY A 220 -2.74 -9.13 2.77
C GLY A 220 -3.38 -8.58 4.05
N HIS A 221 -4.70 -8.61 4.14
CA HIS A 221 -5.39 -8.14 5.34
C HIS A 221 -6.76 -8.80 5.54
N SER A 222 -7.22 -8.81 6.79
CA SER A 222 -8.55 -9.31 7.16
C SER A 222 -9.68 -8.57 6.45
N ARG A 223 -10.76 -9.30 6.13
CA ARG A 223 -12.01 -8.76 5.56
C ARG A 223 -11.76 -8.01 4.24
N CYS A 224 -10.86 -8.53 3.40
CA CYS A 224 -10.53 -7.92 2.12
C CYS A 224 -11.68 -8.06 1.12
N GLY A 225 -12.25 -6.92 0.68
CA GLY A 225 -13.35 -6.91 -0.28
C GLY A 225 -12.99 -7.52 -1.64
N GLY A 226 -11.75 -7.36 -2.10
CA GLY A 226 -11.30 -7.96 -3.36
C GLY A 226 -11.15 -9.48 -3.28
N ILE A 227 -10.68 -10.00 -2.15
CA ILE A 227 -10.62 -11.46 -1.91
C ILE A 227 -12.02 -12.04 -1.75
N LYS A 228 -12.92 -11.36 -1.03
CA LYS A 228 -14.32 -11.77 -0.96
C LYS A 228 -14.97 -11.79 -2.34
N GLY A 229 -14.67 -10.80 -3.19
CA GLY A 229 -15.07 -10.79 -4.60
C GLY A 229 -14.55 -12.03 -5.33
N LEU A 230 -13.24 -12.28 -5.32
CA LEU A 230 -12.62 -13.47 -5.92
C LEU A 230 -13.31 -14.78 -5.51
N MET A 231 -13.58 -14.94 -4.21
CA MET A 231 -14.21 -16.15 -3.66
C MET A 231 -15.69 -16.31 -4.04
N THR A 232 -16.38 -15.23 -4.42
CA THR A 232 -17.83 -15.24 -4.71
C THR A 232 -18.18 -15.13 -6.19
N PHE A 233 -17.33 -14.52 -7.01
CA PHE A 233 -17.53 -14.47 -8.45
C PHE A 233 -17.48 -15.89 -9.05
N PRO A 234 -18.35 -16.19 -10.03
CA PRO A 234 -18.26 -17.44 -10.77
C PRO A 234 -16.95 -17.46 -11.58
N ASP A 235 -16.34 -18.64 -11.70
CA ASP A 235 -15.09 -18.79 -12.47
C ASP A 235 -15.31 -18.65 -13.99
N GLU A 236 -16.53 -18.93 -14.44
CA GLU A 236 -16.93 -18.94 -15.84
C GLU A 236 -18.25 -18.17 -16.03
N GLY A 237 -18.42 -17.60 -17.22
CA GLY A 237 -19.63 -16.86 -17.58
C GLY A 237 -19.36 -15.37 -17.82
N PRO A 238 -20.44 -14.60 -18.08
CA PRO A 238 -20.30 -13.17 -18.29
C PRO A 238 -19.90 -12.47 -16.99
N HIS A 239 -18.94 -11.54 -17.08
CA HIS A 239 -18.59 -10.68 -15.96
C HIS A 239 -19.76 -9.78 -15.59
N SER A 240 -19.94 -9.58 -14.29
CA SER A 240 -20.87 -8.60 -13.71
C SER A 240 -20.22 -7.23 -13.49
N THR A 241 -18.90 -7.14 -13.63
CA THR A 241 -18.08 -5.95 -13.40
C THR A 241 -17.16 -5.67 -14.58
N ASP A 242 -16.90 -4.37 -14.83
CA ASP A 242 -16.06 -3.95 -15.96
C ASP A 242 -14.59 -4.34 -15.82
N PHE A 243 -14.06 -4.32 -14.58
CA PHE A 243 -12.62 -4.52 -14.30
C PHE A 243 -12.32 -5.40 -13.09
N ILE A 244 -13.25 -5.53 -12.14
CA ILE A 244 -12.95 -6.12 -10.82
C ILE A 244 -12.67 -7.61 -10.96
N GLU A 245 -13.56 -8.35 -11.62
CA GLU A 245 -13.39 -9.79 -11.92
C GLU A 245 -12.09 -10.04 -12.70
N ASP A 246 -11.84 -9.21 -13.71
CA ASP A 246 -10.64 -9.29 -14.54
C ASP A 246 -9.33 -9.01 -13.78
N TRP A 247 -9.38 -8.18 -12.74
CA TRP A 247 -8.23 -7.90 -11.90
C TRP A 247 -8.02 -8.99 -10.86
N VAL A 248 -9.05 -9.36 -10.09
CA VAL A 248 -8.90 -10.30 -8.98
C VAL A 248 -8.55 -11.72 -9.45
N LYS A 249 -8.78 -12.03 -10.74
CA LYS A 249 -8.39 -13.32 -11.32
C LYS A 249 -6.89 -13.60 -11.30
N VAL A 250 -6.05 -12.57 -11.07
CA VAL A 250 -4.61 -12.74 -10.82
C VAL A 250 -4.35 -13.76 -9.72
N CYS A 251 -5.23 -13.84 -8.72
CA CYS A 251 -5.15 -14.79 -7.61
C CYS A 251 -6.12 -15.98 -7.73
N LEU A 252 -6.65 -16.31 -8.91
CA LEU A 252 -7.41 -17.56 -9.12
C LEU A 252 -6.70 -18.81 -8.59
N PRO A 253 -5.37 -18.99 -8.73
CA PRO A 253 -4.68 -20.14 -8.14
C PRO A 253 -4.86 -20.25 -6.62
N ALA A 254 -4.95 -19.11 -5.91
CA ALA A 254 -5.20 -19.10 -4.48
C ALA A 254 -6.62 -19.57 -4.16
N LYS A 255 -7.63 -19.08 -4.91
CA LYS A 255 -9.02 -19.56 -4.80
C LYS A 255 -9.09 -21.07 -5.04
N SER A 256 -8.51 -21.56 -6.13
CA SER A 256 -8.55 -22.99 -6.47
C SER A 256 -7.94 -23.86 -5.37
N LYS A 257 -6.80 -23.45 -4.80
CA LYS A 257 -6.17 -24.18 -3.70
C LYS A 257 -7.04 -24.16 -2.44
N VAL A 258 -7.54 -22.99 -2.04
CA VAL A 258 -8.35 -22.85 -0.82
C VAL A 258 -9.66 -23.63 -0.92
N VAL A 259 -10.35 -23.56 -2.07
CA VAL A 259 -11.58 -24.34 -2.30
C VAL A 259 -11.30 -25.83 -2.24
N ALA A 260 -10.16 -26.30 -2.76
CA ALA A 260 -9.80 -27.72 -2.69
C ALA A 260 -9.46 -28.18 -1.25
N GLU A 261 -8.72 -27.38 -0.49
CA GLU A 261 -8.22 -27.74 0.85
C GLU A 261 -9.25 -27.48 1.97
N HIS A 262 -10.12 -26.48 1.80
CA HIS A 262 -11.09 -26.03 2.81
C HIS A 262 -12.52 -26.19 2.33
N ASN A 263 -12.77 -27.18 1.46
CA ASN A 263 -14.11 -27.46 0.97
C ASN A 263 -15.07 -27.74 2.13
N GLY A 264 -16.25 -27.09 2.11
CA GLY A 264 -17.28 -27.26 3.13
C GLY A 264 -17.16 -26.37 4.37
N THR A 265 -16.08 -25.58 4.53
CA THR A 265 -16.02 -24.54 5.58
C THR A 265 -16.85 -23.31 5.20
N HIS A 266 -17.12 -22.45 6.18
CA HIS A 266 -17.87 -21.21 5.94
C HIS A 266 -17.09 -20.26 5.01
N LEU A 267 -17.79 -19.52 4.17
CA LEU A 267 -17.17 -18.60 3.20
C LEU A 267 -16.19 -17.61 3.85
N ASP A 268 -16.52 -17.10 5.04
CA ASP A 268 -15.64 -16.18 5.75
C ASP A 268 -14.31 -16.85 6.16
N ASP A 269 -14.33 -18.13 6.55
CA ASP A 269 -13.11 -18.88 6.87
C ASP A 269 -12.27 -19.12 5.61
N GLN A 270 -12.92 -19.46 4.50
CA GLN A 270 -12.23 -19.58 3.21
C GLN A 270 -11.64 -18.23 2.76
N CYS A 271 -12.31 -17.12 3.02
CA CYS A 271 -11.77 -15.79 2.73
C CYS A 271 -10.49 -15.53 3.53
N VAL A 272 -10.45 -15.86 4.82
CA VAL A 272 -9.23 -15.71 5.65
C VAL A 272 -8.07 -16.53 5.07
N GLN A 273 -8.31 -17.77 4.66
CA GLN A 273 -7.26 -18.59 4.03
C GLN A 273 -6.84 -18.02 2.67
N CYS A 274 -7.80 -17.55 1.86
CA CYS A 274 -7.53 -16.98 0.55
C CYS A 274 -6.78 -15.63 0.63
N GLU A 275 -7.00 -14.82 1.67
CA GLU A 275 -6.24 -13.60 1.92
C GLU A 275 -4.74 -13.90 2.08
N LYS A 276 -4.40 -14.97 2.81
CA LYS A 276 -3.01 -15.41 3.00
C LYS A 276 -2.45 -16.10 1.75
N GLU A 277 -3.23 -16.95 1.09
CA GLU A 277 -2.77 -17.65 -0.10
C GLU A 277 -2.62 -16.72 -1.31
N ALA A 278 -3.42 -15.67 -1.43
CA ALA A 278 -3.27 -14.64 -2.46
C ALA A 278 -1.94 -13.87 -2.33
N VAL A 279 -1.47 -13.67 -1.09
CA VAL A 279 -0.11 -13.16 -0.83
C VAL A 279 0.93 -14.14 -1.37
N ASN A 280 0.79 -15.45 -1.11
CA ASN A 280 1.71 -16.46 -1.63
C ASN A 280 1.73 -16.52 -3.17
N VAL A 281 0.56 -16.44 -3.83
CA VAL A 281 0.48 -16.34 -5.29
C VAL A 281 1.19 -15.09 -5.80
N SER A 282 1.04 -13.95 -5.12
CA SER A 282 1.71 -12.71 -5.48
C SER A 282 3.24 -12.79 -5.29
N LEU A 283 3.72 -13.45 -4.22
CA LEU A 283 5.14 -13.75 -4.04
C LEU A 283 5.67 -14.65 -5.16
N GLY A 284 4.91 -15.67 -5.56
CA GLY A 284 5.23 -16.51 -6.71
C GLY A 284 5.27 -15.73 -8.02
N ASN A 285 4.32 -14.80 -8.22
CA ASN A 285 4.30 -13.93 -9.39
C ASN A 285 5.50 -12.97 -9.43
N LEU A 286 5.99 -12.48 -8.28
CA LEU A 286 7.24 -11.70 -8.22
C LEU A 286 8.44 -12.47 -8.78
N LEU A 287 8.49 -13.80 -8.63
CA LEU A 287 9.54 -14.63 -9.22
C LEU A 287 9.49 -14.68 -10.75
N THR A 288 8.41 -14.24 -11.39
CA THR A 288 8.35 -14.15 -12.87
C THR A 288 9.15 -12.97 -13.42
N TYR A 289 9.44 -11.96 -12.59
CA TYR A 289 10.23 -10.79 -12.96
C TYR A 289 11.74 -11.12 -12.93
N PRO A 290 12.47 -10.99 -14.06
CA PRO A 290 13.88 -11.37 -14.11
C PRO A 290 14.76 -10.68 -13.07
N PHE A 291 14.63 -9.36 -12.94
CA PHE A 291 15.42 -8.56 -11.99
C PHE A 291 15.11 -8.86 -10.51
N VAL A 292 13.92 -9.38 -10.20
CA VAL A 292 13.61 -9.86 -8.83
C VAL A 292 14.38 -11.15 -8.56
N ARG A 293 14.36 -12.11 -9.50
CA ARG A 293 15.15 -13.35 -9.35
C ARG A 293 16.64 -13.07 -9.27
N ASP A 294 17.14 -12.13 -10.07
CA ASP A 294 18.55 -11.75 -10.04
C ASP A 294 18.92 -11.11 -8.69
N GLY A 295 18.05 -10.26 -8.13
CA GLY A 295 18.23 -9.71 -6.78
C GLY A 295 18.26 -10.78 -5.69
N LEU A 296 17.36 -11.76 -5.75
CA LEU A 296 17.34 -12.89 -4.82
C LEU A 296 18.61 -13.74 -4.93
N ARG A 297 19.02 -14.10 -6.15
CA ARG A 297 20.25 -14.88 -6.40
C ARG A 297 21.50 -14.17 -5.89
N ASN A 298 21.53 -12.85 -5.99
CA ASN A 298 22.65 -12.03 -5.55
C ASN A 298 22.58 -11.64 -4.07
N ASN A 299 21.58 -12.11 -3.31
CA ASN A 299 21.32 -11.72 -1.92
C ASN A 299 21.20 -10.20 -1.71
N THR A 300 20.74 -9.46 -2.73
CA THR A 300 20.49 -8.02 -2.63
C THR A 300 19.02 -7.70 -2.42
N LEU A 301 18.14 -8.71 -2.51
CA LEU A 301 16.69 -8.58 -2.38
C LEU A 301 16.12 -9.76 -1.60
N ALA A 302 15.15 -9.50 -0.73
CA ALA A 302 14.35 -10.52 -0.03
C ALA A 302 12.85 -10.33 -0.32
N LEU A 303 12.09 -11.42 -0.36
CA LEU A 303 10.63 -11.39 -0.52
C LEU A 303 9.94 -11.86 0.78
N LYS A 304 8.97 -11.09 1.25
CA LYS A 304 8.19 -11.40 2.47
C LYS A 304 6.70 -11.24 2.24
N GLY A 305 5.92 -12.16 2.81
CA GLY A 305 4.47 -12.06 2.89
C GLY A 305 4.05 -11.58 4.27
N GLY A 306 2.96 -10.84 4.35
CA GLY A 306 2.34 -10.48 5.61
C GLY A 306 0.82 -10.52 5.54
N HIS A 307 0.18 -10.66 6.70
CA HIS A 307 -1.28 -10.56 6.85
C HIS A 307 -1.61 -9.71 8.06
N TYR A 308 -2.27 -8.58 7.83
CA TYR A 308 -2.75 -7.68 8.88
C TYR A 308 -4.21 -7.99 9.21
N ASP A 309 -4.47 -8.50 10.41
CA ASP A 309 -5.80 -8.68 10.94
C ASP A 309 -6.20 -7.47 11.79
N PHE A 310 -6.96 -6.54 11.19
CA PHE A 310 -7.47 -5.38 11.92
C PHE A 310 -8.66 -5.71 12.82
N VAL A 311 -9.26 -6.90 12.70
CA VAL A 311 -10.36 -7.34 13.58
C VAL A 311 -9.79 -7.70 14.94
N ASN A 312 -8.66 -8.41 14.95
CA ASN A 312 -7.99 -8.86 16.18
C ASN A 312 -6.75 -8.03 16.56
N GLY A 313 -6.32 -7.10 15.71
CA GLY A 313 -5.14 -6.27 15.95
C GLY A 313 -3.82 -7.02 15.86
N THR A 314 -3.74 -8.07 15.03
CA THR A 314 -2.55 -8.92 14.89
C THR A 314 -1.89 -8.76 13.51
N PHE A 315 -0.61 -9.07 13.42
CA PHE A 315 0.15 -9.05 12.18
C PHE A 315 1.01 -10.31 12.07
N GLU A 316 0.77 -11.11 11.03
CA GLU A 316 1.59 -12.28 10.69
C GLU A 316 2.60 -11.90 9.61
N LEU A 317 3.82 -12.42 9.72
CA LEU A 317 4.90 -12.17 8.76
C LEU A 317 5.62 -13.49 8.44
N TRP A 318 5.87 -13.74 7.15
CA TRP A 318 6.64 -14.89 6.68
C TRP A 318 7.58 -14.51 5.53
N ALA A 319 8.65 -15.28 5.36
CA ALA A 319 9.64 -15.06 4.31
C ALA A 319 9.52 -16.14 3.23
N LEU A 320 9.80 -15.77 1.99
CA LEU A 320 10.06 -16.73 0.92
C LEU A 320 11.54 -17.07 0.92
N ASP A 321 11.87 -18.34 1.14
CA ASP A 321 13.24 -18.84 0.98
C ASP A 321 13.46 -19.24 -0.49
N PHE A 322 14.41 -18.57 -1.16
CA PHE A 322 14.73 -18.79 -2.56
C PHE A 322 16.25 -18.90 -2.74
N GLY A 323 16.70 -20.08 -3.15
CA GLY A 323 18.11 -20.33 -3.47
C GLY A 323 18.23 -21.28 -4.65
N LEU A 324 19.27 -21.08 -5.47
CA LEU A 324 19.70 -22.05 -6.46
C LEU A 324 20.97 -22.72 -5.97
N SER A 325 20.92 -24.04 -5.81
CA SER A 325 22.12 -24.86 -5.66
C SER A 325 22.59 -25.33 -7.04
N SER A 326 23.89 -25.27 -7.27
CA SER A 326 24.47 -25.85 -8.49
C SER A 326 24.23 -27.36 -8.48
N PRO A 327 23.66 -27.94 -9.55
CA PRO A 327 23.57 -29.39 -9.65
C PRO A 327 24.99 -29.98 -9.69
N THR A 328 25.18 -31.11 -8.99
CA THR A 328 26.43 -31.86 -9.08
C THR A 328 26.62 -32.32 -10.52
N SER A 329 27.63 -31.77 -11.20
CA SER A 329 28.03 -32.26 -12.52
C SER A 329 28.75 -33.60 -12.34
N VAL A 330 28.20 -34.66 -12.92
CA VAL A 330 28.81 -35.99 -13.04
C VAL A 330 29.32 -36.23 -14.45
#